data_AF-A0A7J4SBB9-F1
#
_entry.id   AF-A0A7J4SBB9-F1
#
_cell.length_a   1.000
_cell.length_b   1.000
_cell.length_c   1.000
_cell.angle_alpha   90.00
_cell.angle_beta   90.00
_cell.angle_gamma   90.00
#
_symmetry.space_group_name_H-M   'P 1'
#
loop_
_entity.id
_entity.type
_entity.pdbx_description
1 polymer ?
#
loop_
_entity_poly.entity_id
_entity_poly.type
_entity_poly.pdbx_seq_one_letter_code
_entity_poly.pdbx_strand_id
1 'polypeptide(L)'
;TGEDWRKLVDENIAGYYEDMDALNILRADDYPRCTEYVDDMIRITEDLIAKGHAYSANDGVYFSVNSAPEKYGQLTGQNIDAVRSGAGGRVEDTGSGKQDHKDFALWKAAKPGEPTWDSPWGPGRPGWHIECTAMSLDH
;
A
#
# COMPACT_ATOMS: atom_id res chain seq x y z
N THR A 1 -14.53 7.48 17.81
CA THR A 1 -14.45 6.73 19.09
C THR A 1 -13.26 7.15 19.95
N GLY A 2 -12.21 7.81 19.42
CA GLY A 2 -11.11 8.31 20.25
C GLY A 2 -10.25 7.21 20.88
N GLU A 3 -10.46 5.97 20.47
CA GLU A 3 -9.74 4.79 20.92
C GLU A 3 -8.43 4.65 20.13
N ASP A 4 -7.39 4.14 20.80
CA ASP A 4 -6.10 3.86 20.16
C ASP A 4 -6.29 2.82 19.04
N TRP A 5 -5.88 3.17 17.83
CA TRP A 5 -5.99 2.29 16.67
C TRP A 5 -5.24 0.97 16.88
N ARG A 6 -4.16 0.96 17.67
CA ARG A 6 -3.41 -0.27 17.98
C ARG A 6 -4.25 -1.25 18.78
N LYS A 7 -4.93 -0.75 19.82
CA LYS A 7 -5.82 -1.57 20.65
C LYS A 7 -6.95 -2.16 19.82
N LEU A 8 -7.58 -1.34 18.97
CA LEU A 8 -8.62 -1.81 18.05
C LEU A 8 -8.09 -2.92 17.12
N VAL A 9 -6.91 -2.73 16.54
CA VAL A 9 -6.29 -3.73 15.65
C VAL A 9 -5.99 -5.02 16.40
N ASP A 10 -5.40 -4.96 17.60
CA ASP A 10 -5.08 -6.15 18.39
C ASP A 10 -6.33 -6.93 18.81
N GLU A 11 -7.42 -6.25 19.18
CA GLU A 11 -8.71 -6.89 19.48
C GLU A 11 -9.31 -7.60 18.25
N ASN A 12 -9.24 -6.97 17.07
CA ASN A 12 -9.72 -7.59 15.83
C ASN A 12 -8.86 -8.78 15.39
N ILE A 13 -7.53 -8.72 15.60
CA ILE A 13 -6.61 -9.83 15.33
C ILE A 13 -6.94 -11.01 16.25
N ALA A 14 -7.21 -10.76 17.54
CA ALA A 14 -7.61 -11.80 18.48
C ALA A 14 -8.92 -12.47 18.03
N GLY A 15 -9.94 -11.69 17.67
CA GLY A 15 -11.21 -12.22 17.17
C GLY A 15 -11.06 -13.03 15.86
N TYR A 16 -10.23 -12.55 14.92
CA TYR A 16 -9.89 -13.30 13.71
C TYR A 16 -9.31 -14.68 14.04
N TYR A 17 -8.41 -14.76 15.02
CA TYR A 17 -7.81 -16.02 15.44
C TYR A 17 -8.80 -16.98 16.11
N GLU A 18 -9.76 -16.47 16.89
CA GLU A 18 -10.83 -17.28 17.47
C GLU A 18 -11.73 -17.87 16.37
N ASP A 19 -12.12 -17.05 15.39
CA ASP A 19 -12.98 -17.48 14.28
C ASP A 19 -12.31 -18.52 13.39
N MET A 20 -11.03 -18.33 13.04
CA MET A 20 -10.29 -19.28 12.20
C MET A 20 -10.10 -20.63 12.90
N ASP A 21 -9.84 -20.63 14.21
CA ASP A 21 -9.75 -21.87 14.99
C ASP A 21 -11.09 -22.60 15.07
N ALA A 22 -12.19 -21.86 15.29
CA ALA A 22 -13.53 -22.43 15.33
C ALA A 22 -13.92 -23.11 14.00
N LEU A 23 -13.41 -22.59 12.88
CA LEU A 23 -13.57 -23.17 11.55
C LEU A 23 -12.57 -24.29 11.22
N ASN A 24 -11.68 -24.64 12.17
CA ASN A 24 -10.61 -25.63 11.99
C ASN A 24 -9.71 -25.30 10.77
N ILE A 25 -9.45 -24.01 10.55
CA ILE A 25 -8.52 -23.53 9.53
C ILE A 25 -7.11 -23.62 10.12
N LEU A 26 -6.19 -24.22 9.36
CA LEU A 26 -4.79 -24.27 9.77
C LEU A 26 -4.20 -22.86 9.85
N ARG A 27 -3.41 -22.62 10.90
CA ARG A 27 -2.66 -21.37 11.05
C ARG A 27 -1.66 -21.23 9.89
N ALA A 28 -1.47 -20.00 9.42
CA ALA A 28 -0.37 -19.67 8.52
C ALA A 28 0.96 -19.85 9.26
N ASP A 29 2.02 -20.16 8.52
CA ASP A 29 3.37 -20.27 9.08
C ASP A 29 3.81 -18.93 9.69
N ASP A 30 3.45 -17.81 9.04
CA ASP A 30 3.77 -16.45 9.49
C ASP A 30 2.56 -15.51 9.39
N TYR A 31 2.48 -14.54 10.32
CA TYR A 31 1.47 -13.47 10.37
C TYR A 31 2.13 -12.08 10.44
N PRO A 32 2.84 -11.63 9.38
CA PRO A 32 3.53 -10.35 9.40
C PRO A 32 2.55 -9.17 9.51
N ARG A 33 2.92 -8.13 10.26
CA ARG A 33 2.13 -6.89 10.35
C ARG A 33 2.75 -5.82 9.48
N CYS A 34 1.96 -5.16 8.62
CA CYS A 34 2.49 -4.10 7.74
C CYS A 34 3.21 -2.97 8.51
N THR A 35 2.80 -2.71 9.75
CA THR A 35 3.42 -1.70 10.62
C THR A 35 4.86 -2.02 11.02
N GLU A 36 5.28 -3.27 10.89
CA GLU A 36 6.64 -3.77 11.19
C GLU A 36 7.57 -3.71 9.96
N TYR A 37 7.01 -3.50 8.76
CA TYR A 37 7.74 -3.53 7.49
C TYR A 37 7.87 -2.15 6.83
N VAL A 38 7.59 -1.06 7.58
CA VAL A 38 7.55 0.29 7.00
C VAL A 38 8.92 0.70 6.43
N ASP A 39 10.01 0.34 7.09
CA ASP A 39 11.37 0.65 6.62
C ASP A 39 11.68 -0.08 5.29
N ASP A 40 11.23 -1.33 5.14
CA ASP A 40 11.34 -2.06 3.87
C ASP A 40 10.49 -1.45 2.76
N MET A 41 9.28 -0.99 3.08
CA MET A 41 8.44 -0.29 2.11
C MET A 41 9.08 1.02 1.65
N ILE A 42 9.74 1.76 2.56
CA ILE A 42 10.52 2.96 2.21
C ILE A 42 11.67 2.56 1.27
N ARG A 43 12.46 1.54 1.63
CA ARG A 43 13.59 1.06 0.81
C ARG A 43 13.16 0.63 -0.60
N ILE A 44 12.08 -0.12 -0.73
CA ILE A 44 11.55 -0.54 -2.03
C ILE A 44 11.07 0.68 -2.83
N THR A 45 10.44 1.65 -2.16
CA THR A 45 9.99 2.88 -2.81
C THR A 45 11.17 3.71 -3.33
N GLU A 46 12.25 3.85 -2.56
CA GLU A 46 13.49 4.51 -3.01
C GLU A 46 14.10 3.81 -4.23
N ASP A 47 14.17 2.48 -4.22
CA ASP A 47 14.68 1.68 -5.34
C ASP A 47 13.82 1.85 -6.60
N LEU A 48 12.49 1.91 -6.46
CA LEU A 48 11.58 2.18 -7.57
C LEU A 48 11.76 3.59 -8.14
N ILE A 49 12.00 4.60 -7.30
CA ILE A 49 12.33 5.95 -7.75
C ILE A 49 13.66 5.94 -8.51
N ALA A 50 14.70 5.31 -7.95
CA ALA A 50 16.02 5.23 -8.57
C ALA A 50 15.99 4.55 -9.94
N LYS A 51 15.09 3.56 -10.12
CA LYS A 51 14.86 2.86 -11.39
C LYS A 51 13.94 3.59 -12.37
N GLY A 52 13.39 4.75 -11.99
CA GLY A 52 12.47 5.53 -12.83
C GLY A 52 11.05 4.95 -12.92
N HIS A 53 10.67 4.08 -11.98
CA HIS A 53 9.33 3.49 -11.90
C HIS A 53 8.39 4.21 -10.93
N ALA A 54 8.93 5.12 -10.11
CA ALA A 54 8.16 5.93 -9.18
C ALA A 54 8.60 7.38 -9.18
N TYR A 55 7.72 8.28 -8.74
CA TYR A 55 7.98 9.71 -8.63
C TYR A 55 7.36 10.30 -7.37
N SER A 56 8.04 11.29 -6.80
CA SER A 56 7.51 12.09 -5.70
C SER A 56 6.59 13.19 -6.26
N ALA A 57 5.48 13.42 -5.56
CA ALA A 57 4.58 14.53 -5.76
C ALA A 57 4.32 15.24 -4.42
N ASN A 58 3.50 16.29 -4.44
CA ASN A 58 3.26 17.12 -3.25
C ASN A 58 2.51 16.38 -2.13
N ASP A 59 1.80 15.29 -2.44
CA ASP A 59 0.96 14.53 -1.51
C ASP A 59 1.43 13.09 -1.27
N GLY A 60 2.63 12.73 -1.76
CA GLY A 60 3.22 11.41 -1.56
C GLY A 60 4.11 10.94 -2.71
N VAL A 61 4.28 9.63 -2.81
CA VAL A 61 5.05 8.97 -3.87
C VAL A 61 4.15 8.00 -4.61
N TYR A 62 4.23 8.00 -5.93
CA TYR A 62 3.39 7.20 -6.80
C TYR A 62 4.22 6.30 -7.71
N PHE A 63 3.73 5.09 -7.95
CA PHE A 63 4.23 4.23 -9.01
C PHE A 63 3.67 4.71 -10.36
N SER A 64 4.55 4.94 -11.33
CA SER A 64 4.16 5.30 -12.69
C SER A 64 3.84 4.05 -13.48
N VAL A 65 2.55 3.81 -13.77
CA VAL A 65 2.14 2.61 -14.51
C VAL A 65 2.73 2.61 -15.94
N ASN A 66 2.85 3.80 -16.53
CA ASN A 66 3.42 3.98 -17.87
C ASN A 66 4.92 3.62 -17.93
N SER A 67 5.60 3.49 -16.79
CA SER A 67 7.00 3.03 -16.74
C SER A 67 7.15 1.51 -16.90
N ALA A 68 6.05 0.75 -16.82
CA ALA A 68 6.05 -0.71 -16.93
C ALA A 68 4.85 -1.24 -17.75
N PRO A 69 4.64 -0.76 -18.98
CA PRO A 69 3.41 -1.01 -19.75
C PRO A 69 3.23 -2.49 -20.13
N GLU A 70 4.32 -3.23 -20.34
CA GLU A 70 4.27 -4.65 -20.70
C GLU A 70 3.95 -5.57 -19.49
N LYS A 71 4.19 -5.08 -18.27
CA LYS A 71 3.98 -5.86 -17.04
C LYS A 71 2.62 -5.57 -16.41
N TYR A 72 2.13 -4.33 -16.53
CA TYR A 72 0.88 -3.94 -15.91
C TYR A 72 -0.32 -4.57 -16.61
N GLY A 73 -1.19 -5.22 -15.83
CA GLY A 73 -2.37 -5.91 -16.35
C GLY A 73 -2.11 -7.33 -16.87
N GLN A 74 -0.87 -7.83 -16.81
CA GLN A 74 -0.52 -9.20 -17.20
C GLN A 74 -1.32 -10.26 -16.42
N LEU A 75 -1.52 -10.05 -15.11
CA LEU A 75 -2.30 -10.97 -14.26
C LEU A 75 -3.79 -10.96 -14.61
N THR A 76 -4.34 -9.80 -14.97
CA THR A 76 -5.78 -9.64 -15.26
C THR A 76 -6.11 -9.85 -16.74
N GLY A 77 -5.10 -9.96 -17.61
CA GLY A 77 -5.25 -10.00 -19.07
C GLY A 77 -5.76 -8.70 -19.68
N GLN A 78 -5.72 -7.60 -18.94
CA GLN A 78 -6.20 -6.29 -19.40
C GLN A 78 -5.03 -5.43 -19.88
N ASN A 79 -5.15 -4.83 -21.06
CA ASN A 79 -4.22 -3.80 -21.50
C ASN A 79 -4.42 -2.52 -20.65
N ILE A 80 -3.36 -1.75 -20.45
CA ILE A 80 -3.36 -0.47 -19.75
C ILE A 80 -4.43 0.49 -20.29
N ASP A 81 -4.71 0.44 -21.60
CA ASP A 81 -5.74 1.24 -22.27
C ASP A 81 -7.17 0.81 -21.92
N ALA A 82 -7.37 -0.45 -21.52
CA ALA A 82 -8.67 -0.97 -21.09
C ALA A 82 -9.01 -0.56 -19.65
N VAL A 83 -8.02 -0.06 -18.89
CA VAL A 83 -8.20 0.43 -17.52
C VAL A 83 -8.88 1.79 -17.59
N ARG A 84 -10.21 1.79 -17.47
CA ARG A 84 -11.04 3.00 -17.52
C ARG A 84 -10.62 4.01 -16.44
N SER A 85 -10.71 5.30 -16.77
CA SER A 85 -10.71 6.36 -15.77
C SER A 85 -11.81 6.09 -14.74
N GLY A 86 -11.43 5.86 -13.48
CA GLY A 86 -12.35 5.49 -12.39
C GLY A 86 -12.52 3.99 -12.10
N ALA A 87 -11.73 3.10 -12.74
CA ALA A 87 -11.79 1.65 -12.47
C ALA A 87 -11.43 1.26 -11.02
N GLY A 88 -10.75 2.14 -10.28
CA GLY A 88 -10.80 2.09 -8.82
C GLY A 88 -12.04 2.85 -8.37
N GLY A 89 -13.19 2.17 -8.19
CA GLY A 89 -14.47 2.74 -7.73
C GLY A 89 -14.45 3.38 -6.32
N ARG A 90 -13.30 3.90 -5.90
CA ARG A 90 -12.98 4.64 -4.69
C ARG A 90 -12.75 6.14 -5.03
N VAL A 91 -13.46 6.64 -6.05
CA VAL A 91 -13.24 7.94 -6.74
C VAL A 91 -13.77 9.13 -5.94
N GLU A 92 -13.42 9.20 -4.66
CA GLU A 92 -13.41 10.47 -3.96
C GLU A 92 -11.98 10.63 -3.43
N ASP A 93 -11.26 11.62 -3.96
CA ASP A 93 -9.95 12.06 -3.46
C ASP A 93 -8.71 11.20 -3.86
N THR A 94 -8.65 10.73 -5.12
CA THR A 94 -7.36 10.26 -5.67
C THR A 94 -6.41 11.45 -5.79
N GLY A 95 -5.44 11.54 -4.87
CA GLY A 95 -4.49 12.64 -4.70
C GLY A 95 -4.17 13.45 -5.96
N SER A 96 -4.29 14.77 -5.84
CA SER A 96 -4.05 15.72 -6.93
C SER A 96 -2.62 15.67 -7.49
N GLY A 97 -1.69 15.00 -6.80
CA GLY A 97 -0.29 14.87 -7.21
C GLY A 97 -0.02 13.85 -8.33
N LYS A 98 -1.00 13.03 -8.72
CA LYS A 98 -0.80 11.99 -9.75
C LYS A 98 -0.62 12.59 -11.15
N GLN A 99 0.37 12.09 -11.88
CA GLN A 99 0.57 12.38 -13.31
C GLN A 99 -0.43 11.62 -14.19
N ASP A 100 -0.80 10.38 -13.80
CA ASP A 100 -1.79 9.56 -14.50
C ASP A 100 -2.83 9.01 -13.51
N HIS A 101 -4.10 8.92 -13.93
CA HIS A 101 -5.17 8.36 -13.09
C HIS A 101 -4.95 6.88 -12.74
N LYS A 102 -4.13 6.17 -13.51
CA LYS A 102 -3.77 4.76 -13.29
C LYS A 102 -2.71 4.59 -12.21
N ASP A 103 -1.94 5.64 -11.92
CA ASP A 103 -0.87 5.60 -10.93
C ASP A 103 -1.44 5.38 -9.52
N PHE A 104 -0.72 4.60 -8.73
CA PHE A 104 -1.12 4.25 -7.37
C PHE A 104 -0.04 4.66 -6.37
N ALA A 105 -0.48 5.00 -5.16
CA ALA A 105 0.41 5.49 -4.12
C ALA A 105 1.27 4.34 -3.58
N LEU A 106 2.58 4.59 -3.48
CA LEU A 106 3.55 3.82 -2.71
C LEU A 106 3.70 4.42 -1.30
N TRP A 107 3.63 5.75 -1.21
CA TRP A 107 3.66 6.51 0.03
C TRP A 107 2.62 7.64 -0.02
N LYS A 108 1.94 7.91 1.08
CA LYS A 108 1.00 9.05 1.21
C LYS A 108 1.46 9.97 2.32
N ALA A 109 1.48 11.27 2.06
CA ALA A 109 1.74 12.28 3.09
C ALA A 109 0.69 12.18 4.21
N ALA A 110 1.13 12.39 5.46
CA ALA A 110 0.27 12.26 6.62
C ALA A 110 -0.82 13.34 6.64
N LYS A 111 -2.07 12.94 6.93
CA LYS A 111 -3.13 13.88 7.27
C LYS A 111 -3.17 14.10 8.80
N PRO A 112 -3.63 15.27 9.28
CA PRO A 112 -3.72 15.53 10.71
C PRO A 112 -4.50 14.44 11.46
N GLY A 113 -3.88 13.86 12.49
CA GLY A 113 -4.49 12.82 13.33
C GLY A 113 -4.39 11.39 12.78
N GLU A 114 -3.75 11.17 11.62
CA GLU A 114 -3.46 9.82 11.14
C GLU A 114 -2.16 9.26 11.76
N PRO A 115 -2.05 7.92 11.94
CA PRO A 115 -0.77 7.29 12.22
C PRO A 115 0.25 7.60 11.13
N THR A 116 1.49 7.92 11.53
CA THR A 116 2.54 8.35 10.61
C THR A 116 3.91 7.80 11.00
N TRP A 117 4.76 7.65 9.99
CA TRP A 117 6.15 7.26 10.06
C TRP A 117 7.02 8.28 9.33
N ASP A 118 8.26 8.42 9.78
CA ASP A 118 9.25 9.27 9.13
C ASP A 118 9.72 8.64 7.81
N SER A 119 9.98 9.47 6.80
CA SER A 119 10.50 9.02 5.51
C SER A 119 11.28 10.13 4.81
N PRO A 120 12.06 9.83 3.76
CA PRO A 120 12.72 10.84 2.93
C PRO A 120 11.76 11.85 2.28
N TRP A 121 10.47 11.51 2.16
CA TRP A 121 9.43 12.37 1.58
C TRP A 121 8.60 13.09 2.66
N GLY A 122 9.05 13.07 3.91
CA GLY A 122 8.36 13.62 5.06
C GLY A 122 7.44 12.60 5.76
N PRO A 123 6.77 13.03 6.85
CA PRO A 123 5.88 12.15 7.60
C PRO A 123 4.72 11.69 6.72
N GLY A 124 4.51 10.37 6.71
CA GLY A 124 3.46 9.76 5.92
C GLY A 124 3.13 8.35 6.35
N ARG A 125 2.55 7.59 5.43
CA ARG A 125 2.18 6.19 5.62
C ARG A 125 2.28 5.42 4.30
N PRO A 126 2.49 4.10 4.35
CA PRO A 126 2.58 3.29 3.14
C PRO A 126 1.26 3.28 2.36
N GLY A 127 1.39 3.06 1.05
CA GLY A 127 0.29 2.70 0.18
C GLY A 127 -0.03 1.21 0.28
N TRP A 128 -1.29 0.85 0.09
CA TRP A 128 -1.74 -0.53 0.30
C TRP A 128 -0.92 -1.58 -0.48
N HIS A 129 -0.67 -1.37 -1.78
CA HIS A 129 -0.02 -2.40 -2.61
C HIS A 129 1.46 -2.66 -2.25
N ILE A 130 2.15 -1.69 -1.64
CA ILE A 130 3.56 -1.87 -1.26
C ILE A 130 3.71 -2.73 0.00
N GLU A 131 2.68 -2.77 0.87
CA GLU A 131 2.68 -3.56 2.10
C GLU A 131 2.90 -5.04 1.82
N CYS A 132 2.07 -5.64 0.96
CA CYS A 132 2.20 -7.05 0.62
C CYS A 132 3.50 -7.34 -0.13
N THR A 133 3.99 -6.40 -0.95
CA THR A 133 5.25 -6.56 -1.68
C THR A 133 6.43 -6.63 -0.72
N ALA A 134 6.47 -5.77 0.30
CA ALA A 134 7.53 -5.78 1.31
C ALA A 134 7.49 -7.06 2.15
N MET A 135 6.31 -7.42 2.66
CA MET A 135 6.14 -8.61 3.51
C MET A 135 6.48 -9.90 2.77
N SER A 136 6.12 -10.04 1.48
CA SER A 136 6.40 -11.26 0.72
C SER A 136 7.84 -11.39 0.20
N LEU A 137 8.69 -10.37 0.39
CA LEU A 137 10.10 -10.43 -0.01
C LEU A 137 11.02 -10.85 1.15
N ASP A 138 10.51 -10.81 2.38
CA ASP A 138 11.22 -11.21 3.60
C ASP A 138 11.07 -12.71 3.91
N HIS A 139 9.98 -13.32 3.42
CA HIS A 139 9.61 -14.73 3.61
C HIS A 139 9.57 -15.49 2.28
#